data_AF-A0A3L7Q6Q9-F1
#
_entry.id   AF-A0A3L7Q6Q9-F1
#
_cell.length_a   1.000
_cell.length_b   1.000
_cell.length_c   1.000
_cell.angle_alpha   90.00
_cell.angle_beta   90.00
_cell.angle_gamma   90.00
#
_symmetry.space_group_name_H-M   'P 1'
#
loop_
_entity.id
_entity.type
_entity.pdbx_description
1 polymer ?
#
loop_
_entity_poly.entity_id
_entity_poly.type
_entity_poly.pdbx_seq_one_letter_code
_entity_poly.pdbx_strand_id
1 'polypeptide(L)'
;MPTATVAATTHPVIAEQAEQFLKTGHRMKAIDLLRPIATTGEDAALAVRLASMLESVGEDEEAISLLERVCRMPTPPMNALVNLAIMYEDAGDYLRAERCLRKVLETEPAHERARLFLKDVLASRDCLYDEDQARDDAKRNQMLDQPVTDFELSVRARNCLKKMQIRTLGDLLKITESELLAYKNFGETSLIEIKQMLAAKGLRLGQGLEGAGYARVRNEIYEKLKEQVGAEVLEKSVASLEFSVRCRKALQMLGVQTLGDLASRTEAELMGVKNFGQTSLDEIRERLADHGLGLRTLEG
;
A
#
# COMPACT_ATOMS: atom_id res chain seq x y z
N MET A 1 37.30 37.09 -57.25
CA MET A 1 36.61 37.76 -56.12
C MET A 1 35.35 38.41 -56.67
N PRO A 2 34.20 37.77 -56.45
CA PRO A 2 33.14 38.46 -55.74
C PRO A 2 32.72 37.62 -54.52
N THR A 3 32.81 38.24 -53.36
CA THR A 3 32.30 37.74 -52.08
C THR A 3 30.78 37.69 -52.15
N ALA A 4 30.23 36.48 -52.25
CA ALA A 4 28.82 36.24 -52.02
C ALA A 4 28.57 36.32 -50.51
N THR A 5 27.99 37.44 -50.10
CA THR A 5 27.43 37.66 -48.76
C THR A 5 26.40 36.56 -48.49
N VAL A 6 26.77 35.59 -47.64
CA VAL A 6 25.81 34.64 -47.07
C VAL A 6 24.85 35.47 -46.23
N ALA A 7 23.64 35.66 -46.73
CA ALA A 7 22.59 36.36 -46.01
C ALA A 7 22.36 35.63 -44.68
N ALA A 8 22.61 36.33 -43.57
CA ALA A 8 22.17 35.89 -42.26
C ALA A 8 20.65 35.88 -42.27
N THR A 9 20.05 34.72 -42.60
CA THR A 9 18.63 34.48 -42.44
C THR A 9 18.30 34.68 -40.97
N THR A 10 17.67 35.81 -40.67
CA THR A 10 17.32 36.25 -39.33
C THR A 10 16.33 35.23 -38.75
N HIS A 11 16.43 34.89 -37.45
CA HIS A 11 15.53 33.93 -36.78
C HIS A 11 14.03 34.07 -37.15
N PRO A 12 13.47 35.28 -37.34
CA PRO A 12 12.08 35.47 -37.80
C PRO A 12 11.78 34.90 -39.19
N VAL A 13 12.72 35.00 -40.13
CA VAL A 13 12.54 34.49 -41.51
C VAL A 13 12.47 32.97 -41.53
N ILE A 14 13.32 32.33 -40.72
CA ILE A 14 13.36 30.87 -40.60
C ILE A 14 12.10 30.36 -39.89
N ALA A 15 11.62 31.09 -38.88
CA ALA A 15 10.35 30.83 -38.22
C ALA A 15 9.15 30.89 -39.19
N GLU A 16 9.08 31.91 -40.04
CA GLU A 16 8.01 32.09 -41.04
C GLU A 16 8.06 31.00 -42.13
N GLN A 17 9.25 30.64 -42.59
CA GLN A 17 9.42 29.55 -43.56
C GLN A 17 8.99 28.20 -42.98
N ALA A 18 9.27 27.94 -41.70
CA ALA A 18 8.77 26.75 -41.02
C ALA A 18 7.24 26.73 -40.95
N GLU A 19 6.58 27.87 -40.71
CA GLU A 19 5.11 27.97 -40.74
C GLU A 19 4.52 27.66 -42.12
N GLN A 20 5.18 28.07 -43.19
CA GLN A 20 4.75 27.70 -44.55
C GLN A 20 4.83 26.18 -44.78
N PHE A 21 5.90 25.53 -44.30
CA PHE A 21 6.00 24.08 -44.36
C PHE A 21 4.90 23.39 -43.54
N LEU A 22 4.53 23.94 -42.37
CA LEU A 22 3.42 23.43 -41.57
C LEU A 22 2.07 23.56 -42.30
N LYS A 23 1.78 24.72 -42.90
CA LYS A 23 0.55 24.95 -43.68
C LYS A 23 0.42 24.02 -44.88
N THR A 24 1.55 23.61 -45.46
CA THR A 24 1.60 22.69 -46.60
C THR A 24 1.73 21.22 -46.18
N GLY A 25 1.65 20.90 -44.88
CA GLY A 25 1.70 19.54 -44.36
C GLY A 25 3.10 18.91 -44.27
N HIS A 26 4.16 19.65 -44.60
CA HIS A 26 5.54 19.18 -44.57
C HIS A 26 6.19 19.32 -43.18
N ARG A 27 5.64 18.63 -42.17
CA ARG A 27 6.08 18.75 -40.77
C ARG A 27 7.58 18.45 -40.56
N MET A 28 8.11 17.41 -41.19
CA MET A 28 9.53 17.05 -41.03
C MET A 28 10.47 18.16 -41.53
N LYS A 29 10.14 18.79 -42.67
CA LYS A 29 10.93 19.92 -43.19
C LYS A 29 10.89 21.14 -42.27
N ALA A 30 9.76 21.38 -41.58
CA ALA A 30 9.65 22.44 -40.59
C ALA A 30 10.50 22.14 -39.34
N ILE A 31 10.54 20.87 -38.90
CA ILE A 31 11.38 20.41 -37.78
C ILE A 31 12.86 20.60 -38.12
N ASP A 32 13.32 20.09 -39.26
CA ASP A 32 14.72 20.19 -39.68
C ASP A 32 15.20 21.64 -39.77
N LEU A 33 14.30 22.53 -40.19
CA LEU A 33 14.58 23.96 -40.30
C LEU A 33 14.64 24.67 -38.93
N LEU A 34 13.81 24.27 -37.97
CA LEU A 34 13.75 24.89 -36.64
C LEU A 34 14.72 24.30 -35.62
N ARG A 35 15.05 23.01 -35.72
CA ARG A 35 15.97 22.28 -34.82
C ARG A 35 17.30 23.00 -34.54
N PRO A 36 18.07 23.48 -35.53
CA PRO A 36 19.36 24.13 -35.26
C PRO A 36 19.25 25.46 -34.51
N ILE A 37 18.08 26.10 -34.51
CA ILE A 37 17.85 27.41 -33.92
C ILE A 37 17.20 27.29 -32.54
N ALA A 38 16.17 26.46 -32.44
CA ALA A 38 15.47 26.22 -31.19
C ALA A 38 16.38 25.54 -30.15
N THR A 39 17.43 24.84 -30.58
CA THR A 39 18.44 24.24 -29.70
C THR A 39 19.48 25.24 -29.17
N THR A 40 19.58 26.48 -29.66
CA THR A 40 20.55 27.46 -29.12
C THR A 40 20.13 28.02 -27.76
N GLY A 41 18.84 27.95 -27.43
CA GLY A 41 18.28 28.41 -26.15
C GLY A 41 18.00 29.91 -26.08
N GLU A 42 18.17 30.65 -27.20
CA GLU A 42 17.94 32.09 -27.27
C GLU A 42 16.45 32.45 -27.35
N ASP A 43 15.62 31.55 -27.90
CA ASP A 43 14.18 31.78 -28.09
C ASP A 43 13.36 30.62 -27.53
N ALA A 44 12.75 30.87 -26.37
CA ALA A 44 11.89 29.91 -25.68
C ALA A 44 10.62 29.58 -26.47
N ALA A 45 10.06 30.54 -27.23
CA ALA A 45 8.85 30.31 -28.02
C ALA A 45 9.12 29.36 -29.19
N LEU A 46 10.28 29.50 -29.84
CA LEU A 46 10.73 28.56 -30.87
C LEU A 46 11.00 27.16 -30.30
N ALA A 47 11.60 27.07 -29.11
CA ALA A 47 11.83 25.79 -28.44
C ALA A 47 10.51 25.07 -28.09
N VAL A 48 9.52 25.79 -27.54
CA VAL A 48 8.19 25.22 -27.26
C VAL A 48 7.49 24.77 -28.54
N ARG A 49 7.59 25.57 -29.61
CA ARG A 49 6.97 25.23 -30.89
C ARG A 49 7.63 23.99 -31.52
N LEU A 50 8.96 23.87 -31.44
CA LEU A 50 9.67 22.68 -31.88
C LEU A 50 9.24 21.45 -31.07
N ALA A 51 9.15 21.56 -29.75
CA ALA A 51 8.71 20.46 -28.90
C ALA A 51 7.33 19.92 -29.30
N SER A 52 6.34 20.79 -29.55
CA SER A 52 5.02 20.35 -30.04
C SER A 52 5.04 19.70 -31.42
N MET A 53 6.00 20.04 -32.28
CA MET A 53 6.16 19.36 -33.57
C MET A 53 6.79 17.98 -33.39
N LEU A 54 7.78 17.86 -32.50
CA LEU A 54 8.46 16.60 -32.16
C LEU A 54 7.48 15.60 -31.55
N GLU A 55 6.65 16.04 -30.61
CA GLU A 55 5.50 15.29 -30.07
C GLU A 55 4.62 14.74 -31.21
N SER A 56 4.27 15.58 -32.18
CA SER A 56 3.40 15.16 -33.29
C SER A 56 4.00 14.11 -34.24
N VAL A 57 5.32 13.87 -34.14
CA VAL A 57 6.04 12.85 -34.90
C VAL A 57 6.56 11.70 -34.01
N GLY A 58 6.27 11.73 -32.71
CA GLY A 58 6.67 10.71 -31.72
C GLY A 58 8.11 10.82 -31.21
N GLU A 59 8.78 11.97 -31.41
CA GLU A 59 10.14 12.24 -30.93
C GLU A 59 10.10 12.82 -29.50
N ASP A 60 9.47 12.08 -28.59
CA ASP A 60 9.05 12.58 -27.27
C ASP A 60 10.25 12.88 -26.34
N GLU A 61 11.33 12.10 -26.43
CA GLU A 61 12.55 12.31 -25.63
C GLU A 61 13.20 13.68 -25.94
N GLU A 62 13.28 14.05 -27.22
CA GLU A 62 13.82 15.35 -27.64
C GLU A 62 12.87 16.48 -27.24
N ALA A 63 11.56 16.29 -27.37
CA ALA A 63 10.54 17.25 -26.97
C ALA A 63 10.60 17.56 -25.47
N ILE A 64 10.67 16.52 -24.62
CA ILE A 64 10.78 16.64 -23.16
C ILE A 64 12.07 17.37 -22.79
N SER A 65 13.21 16.99 -23.38
CA SER A 65 14.50 17.62 -23.10
C SER A 65 14.50 19.13 -23.41
N LEU A 66 13.90 19.52 -24.54
CA LEU A 66 13.72 20.92 -24.92
C LEU A 66 12.84 21.68 -23.92
N LEU A 67 11.69 21.11 -23.56
CA LEU A 67 10.75 21.72 -22.61
C LEU A 67 11.33 21.82 -21.19
N GLU A 68 12.04 20.80 -20.71
CA GLU A 68 12.74 20.85 -19.42
C GLU A 68 13.73 22.00 -19.38
N ARG A 69 14.50 22.20 -20.45
CA ARG A 69 15.45 23.31 -20.55
C ARG A 69 14.76 24.66 -20.54
N VAL A 70 13.67 24.82 -21.28
CA VAL A 70 12.82 26.03 -21.25
C VAL A 70 12.29 26.28 -19.84
N CYS A 71 11.88 25.23 -19.13
CA CYS A 71 11.31 25.33 -17.79
C CYS A 71 12.33 25.66 -16.68
N ARG A 72 13.65 25.60 -16.98
CA ARG A 72 14.73 26.01 -16.07
C ARG A 72 14.97 27.54 -16.06
N MET A 73 14.38 28.29 -16.99
CA MET A 73 14.47 29.74 -16.99
C MET A 73 13.82 30.36 -15.73
N PRO A 74 14.24 31.57 -15.31
CA PRO A 74 13.68 32.23 -14.13
C PRO A 74 12.15 32.43 -14.22
N THR A 75 11.67 32.78 -15.41
CA THR A 75 10.24 32.95 -15.74
C THR A 75 9.89 31.99 -16.88
N PRO A 76 9.60 30.72 -16.59
CA PRO A 76 9.23 29.77 -17.62
C PRO A 76 7.84 30.13 -18.18
N PRO A 77 7.65 30.07 -19.50
CA PRO A 77 6.36 30.38 -20.08
C PRO A 77 5.35 29.27 -19.70
N MET A 78 4.13 29.66 -19.33
CA MET A 78 3.14 28.72 -18.77
C MET A 78 2.77 27.60 -19.74
N ASN A 79 2.68 27.91 -21.04
CA ASN A 79 2.43 26.91 -22.08
C ASN A 79 3.53 25.82 -22.13
N ALA A 80 4.80 26.16 -21.85
CA ALA A 80 5.87 25.17 -21.75
C ALA A 80 5.66 24.23 -20.55
N LEU A 81 5.27 24.77 -19.40
CA LEU A 81 4.97 23.97 -18.21
C LEU A 81 3.77 23.06 -18.42
N VAL A 82 2.71 23.55 -19.08
CA VAL A 82 1.53 22.73 -19.39
C VAL A 82 1.87 21.65 -20.42
N ASN A 83 2.59 21.97 -21.49
CA ASN A 83 3.00 20.97 -22.48
C ASN A 83 3.92 19.91 -21.85
N LEU A 84 4.87 20.34 -21.00
CA LEU A 84 5.75 19.41 -20.27
C LEU A 84 4.95 18.49 -19.32
N ALA A 85 3.90 19.02 -18.69
CA ALA A 85 3.04 18.23 -17.84
C ALA A 85 2.30 17.12 -18.60
N ILE A 86 1.77 17.42 -19.78
CA ILE A 86 1.11 16.43 -20.65
C ILE A 86 2.12 15.33 -21.02
N MET A 87 3.33 15.71 -21.42
CA MET A 87 4.37 14.72 -21.78
C MET A 87 4.78 13.84 -20.59
N TYR A 88 4.83 14.39 -19.38
CA TYR A 88 5.06 13.58 -18.19
C TYR A 88 3.88 12.67 -17.85
N GLU A 89 2.64 13.12 -18.05
CA GLU A 89 1.44 12.30 -17.88
C GLU A 89 1.43 11.11 -18.85
N ASP A 90 1.69 11.36 -20.14
CA ASP A 90 1.78 10.32 -21.17
C ASP A 90 2.91 9.31 -20.88
N ALA A 91 4.01 9.77 -20.25
CA ALA A 91 5.09 8.92 -19.78
C ALA A 91 4.80 8.20 -18.44
N GLY A 92 3.66 8.48 -17.79
CA GLY A 92 3.27 7.92 -16.49
C GLY A 92 3.98 8.55 -15.27
N ASP A 93 4.72 9.66 -15.45
CA ASP A 93 5.34 10.42 -14.36
C ASP A 93 4.39 11.50 -13.83
N TYR A 94 3.33 11.04 -13.16
CA TYR A 94 2.29 11.92 -12.61
C TYR A 94 2.81 12.93 -11.59
N LEU A 95 3.90 12.61 -10.88
CA LEU A 95 4.50 13.50 -9.88
C LEU A 95 5.13 14.73 -10.54
N ARG A 96 5.89 14.53 -11.62
CA ARG A 96 6.46 15.65 -12.37
C ARG A 96 5.39 16.42 -13.13
N ALA A 97 4.39 15.74 -13.68
CA ALA A 97 3.23 16.39 -14.32
C ALA A 97 2.50 17.32 -13.35
N GLU A 98 2.13 16.81 -12.17
CA GLU A 98 1.48 17.57 -11.10
C GLU A 98 2.30 18.80 -10.70
N ARG A 99 3.61 18.64 -10.51
CA ARG A 99 4.50 19.74 -10.13
C ARG A 99 4.48 20.87 -11.17
N CYS A 100 4.50 20.54 -12.46
CA CYS A 100 4.45 21.53 -13.52
C CYS A 100 3.12 22.30 -13.51
N LEU A 101 2.00 21.59 -13.36
CA LEU A 101 0.66 22.18 -13.34
C LEU A 101 0.41 23.05 -12.10
N ARG A 102 0.89 22.62 -10.93
CA ARG A 102 0.83 23.44 -9.70
C ARG A 102 1.59 24.75 -9.85
N LYS A 103 2.78 24.73 -10.45
CA LYS A 103 3.57 25.94 -10.71
C LYS A 103 2.82 26.93 -11.63
N VAL A 104 2.07 26.43 -12.61
CA VAL A 104 1.20 27.27 -13.46
C VAL A 104 0.09 27.90 -12.61
N LEU A 105 -0.61 27.10 -11.81
CA LEU A 105 -1.74 27.59 -10.99
C LEU A 105 -1.31 28.49 -9.81
N GLU A 106 -0.07 28.39 -9.33
CA GLU A 106 0.52 29.33 -8.39
C GLU A 106 0.67 30.73 -9.01
N THR A 107 0.97 30.79 -10.30
CA THR A 107 1.15 32.06 -11.03
C THR A 107 -0.19 32.59 -11.57
N GLU A 108 -1.04 31.69 -12.09
CA GLU A 108 -2.36 32.00 -12.64
C GLU A 108 -3.41 31.00 -12.14
N PRO A 109 -4.04 31.26 -10.98
CA PRO A 109 -5.03 30.35 -10.40
C PRO A 109 -6.26 30.09 -11.27
N ALA A 110 -6.57 31.03 -12.19
CA ALA A 110 -7.71 30.94 -13.10
C ALA A 110 -7.39 30.16 -14.41
N HIS A 111 -6.18 29.63 -14.56
CA HIS A 111 -5.76 28.96 -15.78
C HIS A 111 -6.54 27.64 -16.00
N GLU A 112 -7.60 27.69 -16.80
CA GLU A 112 -8.57 26.61 -16.98
C GLU A 112 -7.91 25.29 -17.42
N ARG A 113 -7.05 25.33 -18.44
CA ARG A 113 -6.40 24.13 -19.00
C ARG A 113 -5.53 23.40 -17.97
N ALA A 114 -4.73 24.14 -17.20
CA ALA A 114 -3.86 23.59 -16.17
C ALA A 114 -4.67 22.97 -15.01
N ARG A 115 -5.80 23.57 -14.65
CA ARG A 115 -6.71 23.02 -13.64
C ARG A 115 -7.37 21.72 -14.09
N LEU A 116 -7.79 21.63 -15.36
CA LEU A 116 -8.36 20.41 -15.94
C LEU A 116 -7.32 19.29 -15.94
N PHE A 117 -6.14 19.51 -16.53
CA PHE A 117 -5.09 18.51 -16.54
C PHE A 117 -4.61 18.12 -15.14
N LEU A 118 -4.59 19.04 -14.18
CA LEU A 118 -4.23 18.69 -12.80
C LEU A 118 -5.26 17.71 -12.20
N LYS A 119 -6.55 17.89 -12.51
CA LYS A 119 -7.58 16.96 -12.05
C LYS A 119 -7.38 15.58 -12.67
N ASP A 120 -7.07 15.51 -13.96
CA ASP A 120 -6.87 14.25 -14.68
C ASP A 120 -5.61 13.53 -14.17
N VAL A 121 -4.48 14.24 -14.04
CA VAL A 121 -3.23 13.72 -13.46
C VAL A 121 -3.46 13.17 -12.05
N LEU A 122 -4.20 13.89 -11.19
CA LEU A 122 -4.49 13.43 -9.84
C LEU A 122 -5.36 12.17 -9.85
N ALA A 123 -6.38 12.11 -10.70
CA ALA A 123 -7.24 10.92 -10.84
C ALA A 123 -6.42 9.71 -11.32
N SER A 124 -5.61 9.86 -12.36
CA SER A 124 -4.76 8.79 -12.89
C SER A 124 -3.74 8.30 -11.86
N ARG A 125 -3.14 9.23 -11.11
CA ARG A 125 -2.20 8.91 -10.04
C ARG A 125 -2.88 8.13 -8.91
N ASP A 126 -4.04 8.58 -8.45
CA ASP A 126 -4.76 7.95 -7.34
C ASP A 126 -5.28 6.55 -7.75
N CYS A 127 -5.72 6.35 -9.00
CA CYS A 127 -6.07 5.02 -9.53
C CYS A 127 -4.88 4.04 -9.53
N LEU A 128 -3.68 4.48 -9.90
CA LEU A 128 -2.49 3.62 -9.87
C LEU A 128 -2.10 3.23 -8.46
N TYR A 129 -2.20 4.15 -7.50
CA TYR A 129 -1.98 3.83 -6.09
C TYR A 129 -2.97 2.78 -5.59
N ASP A 130 -4.24 2.88 -5.97
CA ASP A 130 -5.25 1.89 -5.61
C ASP A 130 -4.97 0.51 -6.24
N GLU A 131 -4.55 0.46 -7.52
CA GLU A 131 -4.19 -0.79 -8.21
C GLU A 131 -2.96 -1.47 -7.61
N ASP A 132 -1.89 -0.72 -7.32
CA ASP A 132 -0.67 -1.25 -6.71
C ASP A 132 -0.95 -1.80 -5.30
N GLN A 133 -1.70 -1.04 -4.50
CA GLN A 133 -2.10 -1.47 -3.16
C GLN A 133 -2.98 -2.74 -3.22
N ALA A 134 -3.95 -2.79 -4.14
CA ALA A 134 -4.79 -3.97 -4.34
C ALA A 134 -3.98 -5.19 -4.78
N ARG A 135 -2.96 -5.00 -5.63
CA ARG A 135 -2.05 -6.06 -6.07
C ARG A 135 -1.20 -6.59 -4.92
N ASP A 136 -0.67 -5.72 -4.07
CA ASP A 136 0.14 -6.12 -2.93
C ASP A 136 -0.71 -6.81 -1.85
N ASP A 137 -1.93 -6.33 -1.61
CA ASP A 137 -2.91 -7.00 -0.76
C ASP A 137 -3.29 -8.37 -1.32
N ALA A 138 -3.47 -8.50 -2.64
CA ALA A 138 -3.75 -9.78 -3.29
C ALA A 138 -2.57 -10.77 -3.15
N LYS A 139 -1.32 -10.33 -3.37
CA LYS A 139 -0.13 -11.16 -3.14
C LYS A 139 -0.02 -11.60 -1.68
N ARG A 140 -0.29 -10.68 -0.75
CA ARG A 140 -0.28 -10.97 0.68
C ARG A 140 -1.34 -12.00 1.04
N ASN A 141 -2.57 -11.82 0.57
CA ASN A 141 -3.67 -12.77 0.82
C ASN A 141 -3.35 -14.14 0.23
N GLN A 142 -2.84 -14.19 -1.01
CA GLN A 142 -2.41 -15.44 -1.64
C GLN A 142 -1.34 -16.17 -0.82
N MET A 143 -0.38 -15.44 -0.25
CA MET A 143 0.63 -16.04 0.64
C MET A 143 0.00 -16.59 1.93
N LEU A 144 -0.97 -15.88 2.51
CA LEU A 144 -1.65 -16.31 3.73
C LEU A 144 -2.56 -17.53 3.49
N ASP A 145 -3.13 -17.67 2.30
CA ASP A 145 -3.96 -18.81 1.91
C ASP A 145 -3.15 -20.08 1.61
N GLN A 146 -1.82 -19.97 1.52
CA GLN A 146 -0.95 -21.12 1.27
C GLN A 146 -1.12 -22.20 2.35
N PRO A 147 -1.41 -23.46 1.99
CA PRO A 147 -1.55 -24.56 2.93
C PRO A 147 -0.28 -24.82 3.74
N VAL A 148 -0.42 -25.10 5.04
CA VAL A 148 0.73 -25.45 5.90
C VAL A 148 1.40 -26.77 5.49
N THR A 149 0.73 -27.59 4.69
CA THR A 149 1.24 -28.85 4.13
C THR A 149 2.30 -28.65 3.06
N ASP A 150 2.33 -27.46 2.43
CA ASP A 150 3.26 -27.16 1.34
C ASP A 150 4.65 -26.78 1.88
N PHE A 151 4.77 -26.57 3.19
CA PHE A 151 6.03 -26.26 3.84
C PHE A 151 6.76 -27.52 4.32
N GLU A 152 8.08 -27.47 4.29
CA GLU A 152 8.98 -28.52 4.77
C GLU A 152 8.99 -28.60 6.30
N LEU A 153 7.89 -29.11 6.86
CA LEU A 153 7.74 -29.36 8.29
C LEU A 153 7.84 -30.86 8.58
N SER A 154 8.32 -31.21 9.78
CA SER A 154 8.34 -32.60 10.22
C SER A 154 6.94 -33.21 10.20
N VAL A 155 6.89 -34.54 10.04
CA VAL A 155 5.63 -35.30 10.08
C VAL A 155 4.88 -35.04 11.40
N ARG A 156 5.61 -34.86 12.51
CA ARG A 156 5.05 -34.52 13.81
C ARG A 156 4.39 -33.14 13.80
N ALA A 157 5.09 -32.11 13.34
CA ALA A 157 4.55 -30.75 13.25
C ALA A 157 3.28 -30.71 12.38
N ARG A 158 3.31 -31.33 11.18
CA ARG A 158 2.15 -31.41 10.28
C ARG A 158 0.96 -32.12 10.92
N ASN A 159 1.19 -33.25 11.60
CA ASN A 159 0.12 -34.00 12.26
C ASN A 159 -0.51 -33.20 13.41
N CYS A 160 0.28 -32.44 14.17
CA CYS A 160 -0.23 -31.57 15.21
C CYS A 160 -1.06 -30.42 14.62
N LEU A 161 -0.51 -29.68 13.64
CA LEU A 161 -1.22 -28.57 13.00
C LEU A 161 -2.55 -29.01 12.39
N LYS A 162 -2.58 -30.19 11.73
CA LYS A 162 -3.81 -30.77 11.18
C LYS A 162 -4.86 -31.05 12.25
N LYS A 163 -4.46 -31.58 13.42
CA LYS A 163 -5.39 -31.84 14.54
C LYS A 163 -5.88 -30.56 15.22
N MET A 164 -5.07 -29.51 15.22
CA MET A 164 -5.44 -28.16 15.67
C MET A 164 -6.22 -27.38 14.61
N GLN A 165 -6.54 -28.00 13.46
CA GLN A 165 -7.30 -27.39 12.36
C GLN A 165 -6.63 -26.14 11.77
N ILE A 166 -5.30 -26.05 11.93
CA ILE A 166 -4.47 -25.02 11.32
C ILE A 166 -4.14 -25.50 9.90
N ARG A 167 -4.79 -24.91 8.90
CA ARG A 167 -4.70 -25.38 7.51
C ARG A 167 -3.86 -24.46 6.64
N THR A 168 -3.92 -23.16 6.89
CA THR A 168 -3.22 -22.15 6.10
C THR A 168 -2.13 -21.45 6.90
N LEU A 169 -1.22 -20.79 6.19
CA LEU A 169 -0.23 -19.90 6.80
C LEU A 169 -0.92 -18.81 7.62
N GLY A 170 -2.03 -18.25 7.13
CA GLY A 170 -2.85 -17.26 7.81
C GLY A 170 -3.39 -17.76 9.16
N ASP A 171 -3.85 -19.01 9.23
CA ASP A 171 -4.30 -19.63 10.48
C ASP A 171 -3.15 -19.73 11.48
N LEU A 172 -1.97 -20.14 11.02
CA LEU A 172 -0.79 -20.30 11.86
C LEU A 172 -0.32 -18.98 12.48
N LEU A 173 -0.45 -17.86 11.77
CA LEU A 173 -0.12 -16.53 12.29
C LEU A 173 -1.08 -16.05 13.38
N LYS A 174 -2.29 -16.64 13.47
CA LYS A 174 -3.31 -16.35 14.48
C LYS A 174 -3.16 -17.22 15.74
N ILE A 175 -2.07 -17.98 15.84
CA ILE A 175 -1.77 -18.87 16.98
C ILE A 175 -0.44 -18.42 17.61
N THR A 176 -0.41 -18.38 18.93
CA THR A 176 0.75 -18.03 19.75
C THR A 176 1.65 -19.25 20.00
N GLU A 177 2.90 -18.98 20.41
CA GLU A 177 3.84 -20.04 20.79
C GLU A 177 3.34 -20.87 21.98
N SER A 178 2.73 -20.19 22.97
CA SER A 178 2.17 -20.83 24.16
C SER A 178 1.02 -21.77 23.81
N GLU A 179 0.17 -21.39 22.86
CA GLU A 179 -0.94 -22.24 22.38
C GLU A 179 -0.46 -23.50 21.67
N LEU A 180 0.59 -23.39 20.85
CA LEU A 180 1.21 -24.56 20.22
C LEU A 180 1.82 -25.50 21.27
N LEU A 181 2.58 -24.97 22.23
CA LEU A 181 3.22 -25.79 23.27
C LEU A 181 2.24 -26.45 24.24
N ALA A 182 1.10 -25.83 24.48
CA ALA A 182 0.05 -26.40 25.33
C ALA A 182 -0.65 -27.60 24.68
N TYR A 183 -0.57 -27.75 23.34
CA TYR A 183 -1.25 -28.81 22.63
C TYR A 183 -0.62 -30.19 22.89
N LYS A 184 -1.45 -31.20 23.16
CA LYS A 184 -0.99 -32.55 23.53
C LYS A 184 -0.11 -33.15 22.43
N ASN A 185 1.09 -33.58 22.81
CA ASN A 185 2.13 -34.15 21.94
C ASN A 185 2.80 -33.14 20.99
N PHE A 186 2.52 -31.84 21.09
CA PHE A 186 3.39 -30.83 20.51
C PHE A 186 4.68 -30.72 21.32
N GLY A 187 5.80 -30.36 20.69
CA GLY A 187 7.10 -30.33 21.37
C GLY A 187 7.98 -29.19 20.88
N GLU A 188 9.01 -28.85 21.65
CA GLU A 188 9.92 -27.73 21.38
C GLU A 188 10.60 -27.82 20.02
N THR A 189 10.98 -29.03 19.57
CA THR A 189 11.57 -29.23 18.24
C THR A 189 10.62 -28.81 17.12
N SER A 190 9.34 -29.19 17.22
CA SER A 190 8.32 -28.78 16.24
C SER A 190 8.03 -27.29 16.30
N LEU A 191 8.13 -26.66 17.47
CA LEU A 191 8.03 -25.19 17.60
C LEU A 191 9.17 -24.49 16.86
N ILE A 192 10.41 -24.95 17.04
CA ILE A 192 11.60 -24.37 16.41
C ILE A 192 11.49 -24.47 14.89
N GLU A 193 11.08 -25.63 14.36
CA GLU A 193 10.85 -25.82 12.92
C GLU A 193 9.84 -24.80 12.36
N ILE A 194 8.71 -24.62 13.04
CA ILE A 194 7.68 -23.66 12.64
C ILE A 194 8.23 -22.22 12.68
N LYS A 195 8.96 -21.86 13.74
CA LYS A 195 9.55 -20.51 13.87
C LYS A 195 10.59 -20.24 12.78
N GLN A 196 11.41 -21.24 12.43
CA GLN A 196 12.39 -21.11 11.34
C GLN A 196 11.71 -20.95 9.98
N MET A 197 10.66 -21.73 9.70
CA MET A 197 9.87 -21.62 8.47
C MET A 197 9.22 -20.23 8.34
N LEU A 198 8.62 -19.72 9.42
CA LEU A 198 8.03 -18.39 9.44
C LEU A 198 9.08 -17.29 9.29
N ALA A 199 10.21 -17.40 9.99
CA ALA A 199 11.30 -16.44 9.92
C ALA A 199 11.90 -16.35 8.50
N ALA A 200 12.02 -17.47 7.78
CA ALA A 200 12.46 -17.48 6.38
C ALA A 200 11.55 -16.68 5.44
N LYS A 201 10.30 -16.42 5.86
CA LYS A 201 9.32 -15.59 5.14
C LYS A 201 9.12 -14.21 5.76
N GLY A 202 9.93 -13.84 6.75
CA GLY A 202 9.79 -12.57 7.49
C GLY A 202 8.54 -12.52 8.37
N LEU A 203 8.02 -13.68 8.79
CA LEU A 203 6.81 -13.82 9.59
C LEU A 203 7.14 -14.34 10.99
N ARG A 204 6.22 -14.14 11.94
CA ARG A 204 6.31 -14.69 13.29
C ARG A 204 4.96 -15.20 13.80
N LEU A 205 5.01 -16.16 14.73
CA LEU A 205 3.81 -16.64 15.42
C LEU A 205 3.14 -15.51 16.19
N GLY A 206 1.81 -15.52 16.23
CA GLY A 206 1.00 -14.50 16.91
C GLY A 206 0.96 -13.12 16.24
N GLN A 207 1.68 -12.86 15.14
CA GLN A 207 1.61 -11.53 14.48
C GLN A 207 0.22 -11.22 13.89
N GLY A 208 -0.55 -12.25 13.54
CA GLY A 208 -1.95 -12.09 13.13
C GLY A 208 -2.86 -11.63 14.27
N LEU A 209 -2.36 -11.75 15.51
CA LEU A 209 -3.00 -11.28 16.74
C LEU A 209 -2.45 -9.92 17.20
N GLU A 210 -1.63 -9.25 16.39
CA GLU A 210 -1.09 -7.92 16.72
C GLU A 210 -1.70 -6.84 15.82
N GLY A 211 -1.90 -5.64 16.35
CA GLY A 211 -2.42 -4.49 15.60
C GLY A 211 -3.83 -4.72 15.01
N ALA A 212 -4.01 -4.34 13.74
CA ALA A 212 -5.30 -4.42 13.04
C ALA A 212 -5.81 -5.85 12.79
N GLY A 213 -4.92 -6.85 12.83
CA GLY A 213 -5.28 -8.27 12.68
C GLY A 213 -6.08 -8.81 13.89
N TYR A 214 -5.69 -8.38 15.10
CA TYR A 214 -6.44 -8.71 16.33
C TYR A 214 -7.85 -8.15 16.30
N ALA A 215 -8.03 -6.92 15.79
CA ALA A 215 -9.35 -6.31 15.68
C ALA A 215 -10.29 -7.11 14.77
N ARG A 216 -9.80 -7.58 13.60
CA ARG A 216 -10.62 -8.39 12.68
C ARG A 216 -10.98 -9.76 13.27
N VAL A 217 -10.01 -10.48 13.82
CA VAL A 217 -10.25 -11.80 14.43
C VAL A 217 -11.13 -11.68 15.67
N ARG A 218 -10.88 -10.68 16.54
CA ARG A 218 -11.74 -10.36 17.68
C ARG A 218 -13.16 -10.05 17.21
N ASN A 219 -13.35 -9.26 16.15
CA ASN A 219 -14.67 -8.93 15.62
C ASN A 219 -15.41 -10.16 15.08
N GLU A 220 -14.74 -11.04 14.33
CA GLU A 220 -15.33 -12.30 13.84
C GLU A 220 -15.76 -13.21 15.00
N ILE A 221 -14.93 -13.33 16.04
CA ILE A 221 -15.26 -14.10 17.24
C ILE A 221 -16.40 -13.42 18.01
N TYR A 222 -16.36 -12.10 18.13
CA TYR A 222 -17.36 -11.31 18.83
C TYR A 222 -18.74 -11.46 18.19
N GLU A 223 -18.85 -11.33 16.87
CA GLU A 223 -20.14 -11.52 16.18
C GLU A 223 -20.66 -12.95 16.34
N LYS A 224 -19.80 -13.98 16.28
CA LYS A 224 -20.20 -15.37 16.56
C LYS A 224 -20.72 -15.56 17.99
N LEU A 225 -20.04 -14.98 18.99
CA LEU A 225 -20.47 -15.06 20.38
C LEU A 225 -21.75 -14.24 20.62
N LYS A 226 -21.91 -13.13 19.90
CA LYS A 226 -23.08 -12.24 19.99
C LYS A 226 -24.33 -12.92 19.47
N GLU A 227 -24.21 -13.72 18.42
CA GLU A 227 -25.29 -14.59 17.95
C GLU A 227 -25.70 -15.64 19.00
N GLN A 228 -24.79 -16.07 19.88
CA GLN A 228 -25.06 -17.09 20.91
C GLN A 228 -25.69 -16.54 22.19
N VAL A 229 -25.14 -15.46 22.76
CA VAL A 229 -25.54 -14.95 24.10
C VAL A 229 -26.07 -13.51 24.09
N GLY A 230 -26.07 -12.83 22.94
CA GLY A 230 -26.47 -11.43 22.81
C GLY A 230 -25.39 -10.42 23.20
N ALA A 231 -25.47 -9.21 22.64
CA ALA A 231 -24.47 -8.16 22.87
C ALA A 231 -24.40 -7.69 24.34
N GLU A 232 -25.52 -7.68 25.04
CA GLU A 232 -25.61 -7.23 26.44
C GLU A 232 -24.72 -8.06 27.37
N VAL A 233 -24.66 -9.38 27.16
CA VAL A 233 -23.80 -10.27 27.95
C VAL A 233 -22.32 -10.03 27.63
N LEU A 234 -21.97 -9.83 26.36
CA LEU A 234 -20.58 -9.63 25.93
C LEU A 234 -19.99 -8.32 26.41
N GLU A 235 -20.78 -7.25 26.44
CA GLU A 235 -20.36 -5.91 26.86
C GLU A 235 -20.20 -5.79 28.38
N LYS A 236 -20.70 -6.77 29.16
CA LYS A 236 -20.59 -6.78 30.62
C LYS A 236 -19.12 -6.75 31.05
N SER A 237 -18.80 -5.83 31.96
CA SER A 237 -17.43 -5.68 32.45
C SER A 237 -16.99 -6.85 33.32
N VAL A 238 -15.77 -7.35 33.08
CA VAL A 238 -15.15 -8.39 33.93
C VAL A 238 -14.90 -7.90 35.36
N ALA A 239 -14.88 -6.59 35.61
CA ALA A 239 -14.75 -6.03 36.96
C ALA A 239 -15.99 -6.30 37.84
N SER A 240 -17.14 -6.56 37.23
CA SER A 240 -18.37 -6.95 37.94
C SER A 240 -18.37 -8.42 38.38
N LEU A 241 -17.46 -9.22 37.83
CA LEU A 241 -17.28 -10.62 38.20
C LEU A 241 -16.25 -10.63 39.32
N GLU A 242 -16.65 -11.05 40.52
CA GLU A 242 -15.84 -11.04 41.74
C GLU A 242 -14.65 -12.02 41.65
N PHE A 243 -13.67 -11.68 40.81
CA PHE A 243 -12.48 -12.48 40.54
C PHE A 243 -11.41 -12.29 41.62
N SER A 244 -10.68 -13.36 41.89
CA SER A 244 -9.49 -13.34 42.73
C SER A 244 -8.45 -12.33 42.22
N VAL A 245 -7.57 -11.88 43.12
CA VAL A 245 -6.51 -10.91 42.78
C VAL A 245 -5.61 -11.41 41.65
N ARG A 246 -5.37 -12.73 41.57
CA ARG A 246 -4.57 -13.34 40.50
C ARG A 246 -5.26 -13.24 39.15
N CYS A 247 -6.55 -13.59 39.09
CA CYS A 247 -7.37 -13.44 37.89
C CYS A 247 -7.41 -11.99 37.43
N ARG A 248 -7.73 -11.04 38.32
CA ARG A 248 -7.77 -9.61 37.98
C ARG A 248 -6.45 -9.08 37.43
N LYS A 249 -5.31 -9.43 38.05
CA LYS A 249 -3.99 -9.04 37.54
C LYS A 249 -3.70 -9.61 36.15
N ALA A 250 -4.07 -10.87 35.90
CA ALA A 250 -3.88 -11.49 34.60
C ALA A 250 -4.77 -10.85 33.51
N LEU A 251 -6.05 -10.62 33.80
CA LEU A 251 -6.97 -9.94 32.90
C LEU A 251 -6.48 -8.53 32.56
N GLN A 252 -6.00 -7.78 33.56
CA GLN A 252 -5.43 -6.44 33.34
C GLN A 252 -4.19 -6.48 32.44
N MET A 253 -3.27 -7.42 32.66
CA MET A 253 -2.08 -7.58 31.83
C MET A 253 -2.41 -7.93 30.37
N LEU A 254 -3.51 -8.67 30.16
CA LEU A 254 -4.00 -9.04 28.83
C LEU A 254 -4.95 -8.00 28.22
N GLY A 255 -5.20 -6.89 28.91
CA GLY A 255 -6.08 -5.81 28.46
C GLY A 255 -7.55 -6.24 28.34
N VAL A 256 -7.98 -7.26 29.07
CA VAL A 256 -9.36 -7.79 29.03
C VAL A 256 -10.26 -6.90 29.89
N GLN A 257 -11.28 -6.30 29.28
CA GLN A 257 -12.21 -5.39 29.98
C GLN A 257 -13.65 -5.92 30.03
N THR A 258 -14.04 -6.71 29.03
CA THR A 258 -15.40 -7.22 28.85
C THR A 258 -15.46 -8.75 28.85
N LEU A 259 -16.65 -9.32 29.06
CA LEU A 259 -16.89 -10.75 28.93
C LEU A 259 -16.59 -11.27 27.52
N GLY A 260 -16.88 -10.49 26.48
CA GLY A 260 -16.53 -10.82 25.10
C GLY A 260 -15.01 -10.87 24.89
N ASP A 261 -14.27 -9.91 25.44
CA ASP A 261 -12.80 -9.95 25.40
C ASP A 261 -12.26 -11.22 26.08
N LEU A 262 -12.81 -11.58 27.23
CA LEU A 262 -12.39 -12.75 27.99
C LEU A 262 -12.70 -14.06 27.26
N ALA A 263 -13.93 -14.20 26.73
CA ALA A 263 -14.33 -15.37 25.95
C ALA A 263 -13.52 -15.55 24.66
N SER A 264 -13.00 -14.45 24.09
CA SER A 264 -12.13 -14.50 22.90
C SER A 264 -10.72 -15.06 23.18
N ARG A 265 -10.33 -15.15 24.46
CA ARG A 265 -9.02 -15.68 24.88
C ARG A 265 -9.02 -17.20 24.95
N THR A 266 -7.84 -17.78 24.73
CA THR A 266 -7.62 -19.21 24.96
C THR A 266 -7.06 -19.46 26.36
N GLU A 267 -7.22 -20.70 26.83
CA GLU A 267 -6.63 -21.16 28.07
C GLU A 267 -5.10 -20.98 28.10
N ALA A 268 -4.42 -21.25 26.99
CA ALA A 268 -2.97 -21.15 26.91
C ALA A 268 -2.48 -19.69 27.04
N GLU A 269 -3.22 -18.71 26.50
CA GLU A 269 -2.92 -17.29 26.69
C GLU A 269 -2.99 -16.89 28.16
N LEU A 270 -4.00 -17.39 28.90
CA LEU A 270 -4.15 -17.14 30.34
C LEU A 270 -3.03 -17.82 31.14
N MET A 271 -2.75 -19.09 30.84
CA MET A 271 -1.70 -19.88 31.51
C MET A 271 -0.28 -19.38 31.23
N GLY A 272 -0.08 -18.62 30.15
CA GLY A 272 1.18 -17.93 29.85
C GLY A 272 1.46 -16.72 30.74
N VAL A 273 0.46 -16.22 31.49
CA VAL A 273 0.65 -15.07 32.38
C VAL A 273 1.43 -15.48 33.63
N LYS A 274 2.50 -14.73 33.95
CA LYS A 274 3.32 -14.97 35.14
C LYS A 274 2.46 -14.97 36.41
N ASN A 275 2.61 -16.02 37.22
CA ASN A 275 1.85 -16.26 38.47
C ASN A 275 0.34 -16.54 38.28
N PHE A 276 -0.10 -16.84 37.05
CA PHE A 276 -1.40 -17.44 36.78
C PHE A 276 -1.29 -18.98 36.85
N GLY A 277 -2.35 -19.66 37.24
CA GLY A 277 -2.33 -21.12 37.41
C GLY A 277 -3.71 -21.74 37.44
N GLN A 278 -3.76 -23.08 37.57
CA GLN A 278 -4.98 -23.86 37.34
C GLN A 278 -6.20 -23.40 38.14
N THR A 279 -6.03 -23.10 39.42
CA THR A 279 -7.14 -22.62 40.27
C THR A 279 -7.74 -21.30 39.80
N SER A 280 -6.92 -20.41 39.24
CA SER A 280 -7.39 -19.15 38.63
C SER A 280 -8.09 -19.40 37.29
N LEU A 281 -7.63 -20.39 36.54
CA LEU A 281 -8.25 -20.76 35.27
C LEU A 281 -9.64 -21.37 35.48
N ASP A 282 -9.78 -22.28 36.44
CA ASP A 282 -11.04 -22.92 36.76
C ASP A 282 -12.07 -21.88 37.24
N GLU A 283 -11.63 -20.91 38.04
CA GLU A 283 -12.45 -19.74 38.43
C GLU A 283 -12.92 -18.93 37.21
N ILE A 284 -12.04 -18.65 36.24
CA ILE A 284 -12.43 -17.95 35.00
C ILE A 284 -13.47 -18.75 34.20
N ARG A 285 -13.28 -20.07 34.07
CA ARG A 285 -14.22 -20.94 33.35
C ARG A 285 -15.59 -20.96 34.01
N GLU A 286 -15.63 -21.10 35.33
CA GLU A 286 -16.87 -21.09 36.10
C GLU A 286 -17.65 -19.79 35.88
N ARG A 287 -16.98 -18.64 36.02
CA ARG A 287 -17.62 -17.32 35.82
C ARG A 287 -18.08 -17.08 34.38
N LEU A 288 -17.36 -17.57 33.39
CA LEU A 288 -17.79 -17.52 31.99
C LEU A 288 -19.02 -18.42 31.76
N ALA A 289 -19.01 -19.63 32.33
CA ALA A 289 -20.09 -20.59 32.19
C ALA A 289 -21.42 -20.07 32.79
N ASP A 290 -21.35 -19.32 33.90
CA ASP A 290 -22.51 -18.61 34.48
C ASP A 290 -23.22 -17.67 33.48
N HIS A 291 -22.51 -17.23 32.45
CA HIS A 291 -22.98 -16.33 31.40
C HIS A 291 -23.17 -17.04 30.05
N GLY A 292 -23.14 -18.39 30.04
CA GLY A 292 -23.28 -19.19 28.82
C GLY A 292 -22.07 -19.09 27.88
N LEU A 293 -20.94 -18.60 28.37
CA LEU A 293 -19.71 -18.42 27.60
C LEU A 293 -18.66 -19.45 27.99
N GLY A 294 -17.74 -19.70 27.05
CA GLY A 294 -16.52 -20.47 27.28
C GLY A 294 -15.31 -19.71 26.76
N LEU A 295 -14.12 -20.12 27.19
CA LEU A 295 -12.88 -19.69 26.54
C LEU A 295 -12.83 -20.25 25.13
N ARG A 296 -12.19 -19.52 24.22
CA ARG A 296 -11.94 -20.00 22.87
C ARG A 296 -11.14 -21.30 22.91
N THR A 297 -11.67 -22.33 22.26
CA THR A 297 -10.97 -23.59 22.05
C THR A 297 -10.29 -23.60 20.67
N LEU A 298 -9.16 -24.31 20.58
CA LEU A 298 -8.48 -24.58 19.32
C LEU A 298 -8.89 -25.95 18.72
N GLU A 299 -9.72 -26.70 19.44
CA GLU A 299 -10.30 -27.96 18.99
C GLU A 299 -11.68 -27.68 18.39
N GLY A 300 -11.78 -27.85 17.06
CA GLY A 300 -13.00 -27.76 16.26
C GLY A 300 -12.81 -28.42 14.90
#